data_AF-A0A953P2U3-F1
#
_entry.id   AF-A0A953P2U3-F1
#
_cell.length_a   1.000
_cell.length_b   1.000
_cell.length_c   1.000
_cell.angle_alpha   90.00
_cell.angle_beta   90.00
_cell.angle_gamma   90.00
#
_symmetry.space_group_name_H-M   'P 1'
#
loop_
_entity.id
_entity.type
_entity.pdbx_description
1 polymer ?
#
loop_
_entity_poly.entity_id
_entity_poly.type
_entity_poly.pdbx_seq_one_letter_code
_entity_poly.pdbx_strand_id
1 'polypeptide(L)'
;MAESVRLDHVCEWADASWRIRSAKIRLEQGLQYESGIDLRLAGMVALCDGQRTLGEILEKAAQALGEDLQRMTPNCLALMRELVERGFLLPME
;
A
#
# COMPACT_ATOMS: atom_id res chain seq x y z
N MET A 1 -9.91 -17.62 -7.88
CA MET A 1 -9.10 -16.98 -8.94
C MET A 1 -8.78 -15.61 -8.41
N ALA A 2 -7.51 -15.27 -8.19
CA ALA A 2 -7.16 -13.98 -7.63
C ALA A 2 -7.63 -12.88 -8.59
N GLU A 3 -8.46 -11.96 -8.09
CA GLU A 3 -8.91 -10.78 -8.83
C GLU A 3 -7.68 -10.00 -9.32
N SER A 4 -7.70 -9.55 -10.57
CA SER A 4 -6.58 -8.83 -11.17
C SER A 4 -6.48 -7.42 -10.56
N VAL A 5 -5.54 -7.26 -9.63
CA VAL A 5 -5.15 -5.98 -9.03
C VAL A 5 -4.19 -5.26 -9.98
N ARG A 6 -4.43 -3.97 -10.26
CA ARG A 6 -3.56 -3.09 -11.07
C ARG A 6 -3.03 -1.92 -10.23
N LEU A 7 -1.74 -1.61 -10.40
CA LEU A 7 -1.07 -0.42 -9.85
C LEU A 7 -0.71 0.53 -11.00
N ASP A 8 -1.24 1.75 -10.94
CA ASP A 8 -0.93 2.84 -11.88
C ASP A 8 -0.08 3.91 -11.18
N HIS A 9 1.05 4.28 -11.78
CA HIS A 9 1.91 5.38 -11.33
C HIS A 9 1.82 6.57 -12.27
N VAL A 10 1.62 7.76 -11.70
CA VAL A 10 1.79 9.03 -12.43
C VAL A 10 3.14 9.59 -12.04
N CYS A 11 4.06 9.65 -13.00
CA CYS A 11 5.38 10.21 -12.80
C CYS A 11 5.44 11.64 -13.37
N GLU A 12 6.17 12.51 -12.69
CA GLU A 12 6.54 13.83 -13.18
C GLU A 12 8.07 13.92 -13.29
N TRP A 13 8.55 14.68 -14.27
CA TRP A 13 9.97 14.96 -14.40
C TRP A 13 10.34 16.17 -13.55
N ALA A 14 11.13 15.96 -12.50
CA ALA A 14 11.57 16.99 -11.56
C ALA A 14 12.99 16.71 -11.06
N ASP A 15 13.79 17.76 -10.87
CA ASP A 15 15.19 17.68 -10.43
C ASP A 15 16.04 16.67 -11.23
N ALA A 16 15.91 16.73 -12.56
CA ALA A 16 16.60 15.83 -13.51
C ALA A 16 16.33 14.32 -13.28
N SER A 17 15.19 13.98 -12.66
CA SER A 17 14.77 12.61 -12.40
C SER A 17 13.26 12.42 -12.60
N TRP A 18 12.82 11.20 -12.88
CA TRP A 18 11.40 10.86 -12.78
C TRP A 18 11.03 10.64 -11.32
N ARG A 19 10.08 11.44 -10.81
CA ARG A 19 9.50 11.29 -9.47
C ARG A 19 8.07 10.84 -9.57
N ILE A 20 7.67 9.91 -8.72
CA ILE A 20 6.29 9.44 -8.73
C ILE A 20 5.46 10.42 -7.92
N ARG A 21 4.55 11.09 -8.62
CA ARG A 21 3.66 12.12 -8.09
C ARG A 21 2.47 11.51 -7.35
N SER A 22 1.96 10.38 -7.85
CA SER A 22 0.85 9.65 -7.23
C SER A 22 0.80 8.19 -7.69
N ALA A 23 0.33 7.31 -6.81
CA ALA A 23 -0.04 5.94 -7.14
C ALA A 23 -1.55 5.73 -6.97
N LYS A 24 -2.13 4.86 -7.80
CA LYS A 24 -3.50 4.37 -7.68
C LYS A 24 -3.51 2.85 -7.79
N ILE A 25 -4.20 2.17 -6.87
CA ILE A 25 -4.48 0.74 -6.97
C ILE A 25 -5.95 0.58 -7.37
N ARG A 26 -6.23 -0.29 -8.34
CA ARG A 26 -7.58 -0.60 -8.81
C ARG A 26 -7.78 -2.10 -8.97
N LEU A 27 -8.99 -2.57 -8.71
CA LEU A 27 -9.44 -3.93 -9.03
C LEU A 27 -10.08 -3.91 -10.42
N GLU A 28 -9.69 -4.84 -11.31
CA GLU A 28 -10.25 -4.90 -12.67
C GLU A 28 -11.74 -5.29 -12.71
N GLN A 29 -12.25 -5.97 -11.68
CA GLN A 29 -13.68 -6.22 -11.48
C GLN A 29 -14.03 -6.05 -9.99
N GLY A 30 -15.17 -5.44 -9.69
CA GLY A 30 -15.76 -5.43 -8.34
C GLY A 30 -15.91 -4.08 -7.65
N LEU A 31 -15.04 -3.09 -7.88
CA LEU A 31 -15.23 -1.74 -7.31
C LEU A 31 -14.34 -0.69 -8.00
N GLN A 32 -14.96 0.30 -8.66
CA GLN A 32 -14.26 1.49 -9.18
C GLN A 32 -13.95 2.44 -8.03
N TYR A 33 -13.04 2.05 -7.14
CA TYR A 33 -12.64 2.91 -6.03
C TYR A 33 -11.20 3.39 -6.24
N GLU A 34 -11.05 4.69 -6.48
CA GLU A 34 -9.77 5.39 -6.54
C GLU A 34 -9.51 6.05 -5.17
N SER A 35 -8.62 5.50 -4.35
CA SER A 35 -7.96 6.30 -3.31
C SER A 35 -6.58 6.74 -3.79
N GLY A 36 -6.23 7.99 -3.50
CA GLY A 36 -4.84 8.43 -3.57
C GLY A 36 -4.04 7.67 -2.53
N ILE A 37 -3.25 6.69 -2.97
CA ILE A 37 -2.38 5.89 -2.12
C ILE A 37 -0.99 6.50 -2.30
N ASP A 38 -0.36 6.95 -1.22
CA ASP A 38 1.05 7.36 -1.25
C ASP A 38 1.89 6.17 -1.73
N LEU A 39 2.94 6.43 -2.51
CA LEU A 39 3.81 5.39 -3.06
C LEU A 39 4.33 4.39 -2.02
N ARG A 40 4.59 4.87 -0.81
CA ARG A 40 5.01 4.04 0.33
C ARG A 40 3.94 3.01 0.68
N LEU A 41 2.69 3.44 0.68
CA LEU A 41 1.53 2.60 1.00
C LEU A 41 1.26 1.58 -0.12
N ALA A 42 1.46 1.95 -1.38
CA ALA A 42 1.37 1.00 -2.50
C ALA A 42 2.41 -0.13 -2.37
N GLY A 43 3.64 0.20 -1.97
CA GLY A 43 4.69 -0.78 -1.69
C GLY A 43 4.33 -1.72 -0.54
N MET A 44 3.72 -1.21 0.55
CA MET A 44 3.31 -2.05 1.67
C MET A 44 2.18 -3.03 1.31
N VAL A 45 1.19 -2.57 0.55
CA VAL A 45 0.09 -3.45 0.08
C VAL A 45 0.63 -4.59 -0.79
N ALA A 46 1.65 -4.33 -1.63
CA ALA A 46 2.30 -5.36 -2.43
C ALA A 46 3.06 -6.41 -1.59
N LEU A 47 3.43 -6.08 -0.36
CA LEU A 47 4.09 -7.00 0.57
C LEU A 47 3.09 -7.82 1.40
N CYS A 48 1.79 -7.49 1.37
CA CYS A 48 0.72 -8.28 1.98
C CYS A 48 0.40 -9.50 1.10
N ASP A 49 1.37 -10.40 0.98
CA ASP A 49 1.33 -11.62 0.16
C ASP A 49 0.86 -12.87 0.92
N GLY A 50 0.47 -12.71 2.19
CA GLY A 50 0.08 -13.81 3.09
C GLY A 50 1.25 -14.66 3.58
N GLN A 51 2.50 -14.30 3.28
CA GLN A 51 3.70 -14.96 3.80
C GLN A 51 4.32 -14.21 4.99
N ARG A 52 3.94 -12.94 5.16
CA ARG A 52 4.46 -12.04 6.18
C ARG A 52 3.33 -11.37 6.93
N THR A 53 3.50 -11.23 8.23
CA THR A 53 2.58 -10.47 9.06
C THR A 53 2.72 -8.97 8.78
N LEU A 54 1.65 -8.22 9.02
CA LEU A 54 1.68 -6.76 8.90
C LEU A 54 2.76 -6.13 9.81
N GLY A 55 3.02 -6.73 10.98
CA GLY A 55 4.08 -6.29 11.90
C GLY A 55 5.47 -6.37 11.27
N GLU A 56 5.81 -7.48 10.61
CA GLU A 56 7.09 -7.65 9.92
C GLU A 56 7.25 -6.71 8.72
N ILE A 57 6.14 -6.43 8.02
CA ILE A 57 6.12 -5.48 6.90
C ILE A 57 6.36 -4.05 7.42
N LEU A 58 5.69 -3.66 8.51
CA LEU A 58 5.84 -2.35 9.12
C LEU A 58 7.24 -2.14 9.70
N GLU A 59 7.82 -3.16 10.33
CA GLU A 59 9.18 -3.09 10.86
C GLU A 59 10.21 -2.88 9.75
N LYS A 60 10.10 -3.62 8.64
CA LYS A 60 10.95 -3.44 7.47
C LYS A 60 10.76 -2.06 6.82
N ALA A 61 9.53 -1.57 6.75
CA ALA A 61 9.23 -0.25 6.20
C ALA A 61 9.83 0.87 7.08
N ALA A 62 9.69 0.77 8.41
CA ALA A 62 10.26 1.72 9.36
C ALA A 62 11.80 1.75 9.26
N GLN A 63 12.44 0.59 9.17
CA GLN A 63 13.90 0.48 8.97
C GLN A 63 14.35 1.11 7.64
N ALA A 64 13.63 0.87 6.55
CA ALA A 64 13.98 1.41 5.23
C ALA A 64 13.80 2.94 5.16
N LEU A 65 12.85 3.50 5.90
CA LEU A 65 12.55 4.94 5.92
C LEU A 65 13.30 5.70 7.02
N GLY A 66 13.92 5.00 7.98
CA GLY A 66 14.49 5.62 9.18
C GLY A 66 13.44 6.28 10.06
N GLU A 67 12.18 5.82 9.98
CA GLU A 67 11.05 6.33 10.75
C GLU A 67 10.79 5.48 12.00
N ASP A 68 10.13 6.09 12.98
CA ASP A 68 9.76 5.42 14.22
C ASP A 68 8.52 4.53 14.01
N LEU A 69 8.68 3.23 14.30
CA LEU A 69 7.62 2.23 14.13
C LEU A 69 6.37 2.56 14.96
N GLN A 70 6.53 3.07 16.18
CA GLN A 70 5.39 3.42 17.05
C GLN A 70 4.57 4.57 16.47
N ARG A 71 5.21 5.52 15.78
CA ARG A 71 4.55 6.61 15.07
C ARG A 71 3.87 6.17 13.78
N MET A 72 4.45 5.24 13.03
CA MET A 72 3.88 4.72 11.78
C MET A 72 2.68 3.78 12.01
N THR A 73 2.75 2.96 13.06
CA THR A 73 1.78 1.89 13.34
C THR A 73 0.31 2.34 13.36
N PRO A 74 -0.11 3.37 14.12
CA PRO A 74 -1.54 3.72 14.23
C PRO A 74 -2.15 4.16 12.90
N ASN A 75 -1.44 4.97 12.11
CA ASN A 75 -1.90 5.43 10.81
C ASN A 75 -1.98 4.27 9.80
N CYS A 76 -0.98 3.38 9.81
CA CYS A 76 -0.99 2.20 8.95
C CYS A 76 -2.12 1.22 9.31
N LEU A 77 -2.37 0.98 10.60
CA LEU A 77 -3.45 0.09 11.04
C LEU A 77 -4.83 0.62 10.65
N ALA A 78 -5.06 1.94 10.75
CA ALA A 78 -6.32 2.54 10.30
C ALA A 78 -6.55 2.30 8.81
N LEU A 79 -5.51 2.50 7.98
CA LEU A 79 -5.57 2.28 6.54
C LEU A 79 -5.74 0.80 6.17
N MET A 80 -5.00 -0.10 6.81
CA MET A 80 -5.11 -1.54 6.56
C MET A 80 -6.51 -2.06 6.92
N ARG A 81 -7.11 -1.52 7.98
CA ARG A 81 -8.51 -1.79 8.32
C ARG A 81 -9.46 -1.34 7.22
N GLU A 82 -9.31 -0.12 6.71
CA GLU A 82 -10.14 0.36 5.59
C GLU A 82 -9.98 -0.52 4.34
N LEU A 83 -8.76 -1.01 4.06
CA LEU A 83 -8.50 -1.89 2.92
C LEU A 83 -9.14 -3.27 3.11
N VAL A 84 -9.10 -3.82 4.33
CA VAL A 84 -9.76 -5.09 4.65
C VAL A 84 -11.27 -4.97 4.58
N GLU A 85 -11.86 -3.92 5.18
CA GLU A 85 -13.30 -3.67 5.15
C GLU A 85 -13.85 -3.48 3.73
N ARG A 86 -13.01 -2.99 2.81
CA ARG A 86 -13.36 -2.77 1.42
C ARG A 86 -13.00 -3.93 0.49
N GLY A 87 -12.42 -5.00 1.01
CA GLY A 87 -12.08 -6.21 0.26
C GLY A 87 -10.81 -6.12 -0.59
N PHE A 88 -9.97 -5.09 -0.41
CA PHE A 88 -8.66 -5.01 -1.08
C PHE A 88 -7.63 -5.94 -0.46
N LEU A 89 -7.79 -6.24 0.82
CA LEU A 89 -6.98 -7.19 1.57
C LEU A 89 -7.91 -8.18 2.25
N LEU A 90 -7.47 -9.43 2.32
CA LEU A 90 -8.18 -10.46 3.07
C LEU A 90 -7.45 -10.68 4.40
N PRO A 91 -8.18 -10.74 5.53
CA PRO A 91 -7.57 -11.18 6.78
C PRO A 91 -7.11 -12.63 6.61
N MET A 92 -5.92 -12.94 7.12
CA MET A 92 -5.45 -14.30 7.20
C MET A 92 -6.09 -14.93 8.45
N GLU A 93 -6.72 -16.10 8.29
CA GLU A 93 -7.30 -16.89 9.39
C GLU A 93 -6.23 -17.57 10.24
#